data_AF-A0A1H0VP70-F1
#
_entry.id   AF-A0A1H0VP70-F1
#
_cell.length_a   1.000
_cell.length_b   1.000
_cell.length_c   1.000
_cell.angle_alpha   90.00
_cell.angle_beta   90.00
_cell.angle_gamma   90.00
#
_symmetry.space_group_name_H-M   'P 1'
#
loop_
_entity.id
_entity.type
_entity.pdbx_description
1 polymer ?
#
loop_
_entity_poly.entity_id
_entity_poly.type
_entity_poly.pdbx_seq_one_letter_code
_entity_poly.pdbx_strand_id
1 'polypeptide(L)'
;MHLELNAIEIGALTYHLNIMRIPVKKGFKKTYGSKEGKVVFERYDSVSEKVINLLAGIDKGKEELESITYELELDDEQVDTLKAFLDWYSKSLLEQTVNTGVKIPELTLLVDLTVKIKTVAA
;
A
#
# COMPACT_ATOMS: atom_id res chain seq x y z
N MET A 1 4.02 -14.84 2.96
CA MET A 1 3.75 -14.54 1.54
C MET A 1 4.77 -13.54 1.02
N HIS A 2 5.12 -13.63 -0.26
CA HIS A 2 6.17 -12.84 -0.90
C HIS A 2 5.56 -12.00 -2.02
N LEU A 3 5.72 -10.68 -1.95
CA LEU A 3 5.25 -9.75 -2.97
C LEU A 3 6.45 -9.14 -3.69
N GLU A 4 6.59 -9.44 -4.98
CA GLU A 4 7.63 -8.86 -5.82
C GLU A 4 7.22 -7.47 -6.29
N LEU A 5 8.03 -6.45 -6.02
CA LEU A 5 7.76 -5.07 -6.36
C LEU A 5 8.99 -4.39 -6.96
N ASN A 6 8.82 -3.61 -8.01
CA ASN A 6 9.90 -2.75 -8.51
C ASN A 6 10.06 -1.48 -7.65
N ALA A 7 11.11 -0.71 -7.91
CA ALA A 7 11.43 0.48 -7.11
C ALA A 7 10.32 1.55 -7.17
N ILE A 8 9.62 1.67 -8.31
CA ILE A 8 8.49 2.61 -8.48
C ILE A 8 7.30 2.18 -7.62
N GLU A 9 6.94 0.91 -7.67
CA GLU A 9 5.88 0.29 -6.87
C GLU A 9 6.14 0.47 -5.37
N ILE A 10 7.37 0.24 -4.92
CA ILE A 10 7.80 0.42 -3.52
C ILE A 10 7.75 1.89 -3.11
N GLY A 11 8.23 2.78 -3.98
CA GLY A 11 8.17 4.22 -3.75
C GLY A 11 6.73 4.73 -3.60
N ALA A 12 5.84 4.28 -4.48
CA ALA A 12 4.42 4.63 -4.44
C ALA A 12 3.75 4.09 -3.17
N LEU A 13 3.94 2.82 -2.83
CA LEU A 13 3.42 2.24 -1.58
C LEU A 13 3.93 3.01 -0.36
N THR A 14 5.23 3.32 -0.32
CA THR A 14 5.82 4.11 0.78
C THR A 14 5.12 5.45 0.92
N TYR A 15 4.98 6.18 -0.19
CA TYR A 15 4.36 7.50 -0.19
C TYR A 15 2.91 7.43 0.30
N HIS A 16 2.10 6.54 -0.28
CA HIS A 16 0.69 6.44 0.02
C HIS A 16 0.42 5.91 1.43
N LEU A 17 1.17 4.91 1.90
CA LEU A 17 1.04 4.42 3.28
C LEU A 17 1.35 5.52 4.30
N ASN A 18 2.34 6.36 4.01
CA ASN A 18 2.73 7.45 4.91
C ASN A 18 1.69 8.58 4.95
N ILE A 19 1.27 9.12 3.79
CA ILE A 19 0.29 10.22 3.76
C ILE A 19 -1.09 9.78 4.29
N MET A 20 -1.46 8.53 4.09
CA MET A 20 -2.78 8.00 4.49
C MET A 20 -2.81 7.49 5.93
N ARG A 21 -1.67 7.50 6.64
CA ARG A 21 -1.56 6.95 8.00
C ARG A 21 -2.60 7.52 8.97
N ILE A 22 -2.79 8.83 9.00
CA ILE A 22 -3.78 9.48 9.90
C ILE A 22 -5.23 9.17 9.48
N PRO A 23 -5.64 9.34 8.21
CA PRO A 23 -6.95 8.91 7.73
C PRO A 23 -7.25 7.44 8.04
N VAL A 24 -6.32 6.53 7.76
CA VAL A 24 -6.46 5.09 7.98
C VAL A 24 -6.64 4.77 9.47
N LYS A 25 -5.82 5.38 10.34
CA LYS A 25 -5.98 5.24 11.80
C LYS A 25 -7.38 5.61 12.27
N LYS A 26 -7.93 6.72 11.75
CA LYS A 26 -9.29 7.17 12.07
C LYS A 26 -10.34 6.20 11.50
N GLY A 27 -10.14 5.75 10.27
CA GLY A 27 -11.01 4.79 9.59
C GLY A 27 -11.11 3.45 10.33
N PHE A 28 -9.99 2.86 10.72
CA PHE A 28 -9.97 1.60 11.46
C PHE A 28 -10.61 1.72 12.85
N LYS A 29 -10.33 2.80 13.59
CA LYS A 29 -11.00 3.05 14.87
C LYS A 29 -12.51 3.21 14.73
N LYS A 30 -12.98 3.84 13.66
CA LYS A 30 -14.41 4.01 13.38
C LYS A 30 -15.08 2.68 12.98
N THR A 31 -14.37 1.84 12.23
CA THR A 31 -14.91 0.60 11.65
C THR A 31 -14.92 -0.55 12.66
N TYR A 32 -13.82 -0.74 13.38
CA TYR A 32 -13.60 -1.89 14.29
C TYR A 32 -13.69 -1.49 15.77
N GLY A 33 -13.92 -0.21 16.08
CA GLY A 33 -13.85 0.31 17.43
C GLY A 33 -12.41 0.52 17.94
N SER A 34 -12.28 1.01 19.18
CA SER A 34 -11.00 1.50 19.71
C SER A 34 -9.94 0.39 19.89
N LYS A 35 -10.34 -0.78 20.42
CA LYS A 35 -9.42 -1.89 20.72
C LYS A 35 -8.97 -2.61 19.45
N GLU A 36 -9.91 -3.13 18.68
CA GLU A 36 -9.62 -3.89 17.46
C GLU A 36 -9.07 -2.97 16.35
N GLY A 37 -9.57 -1.74 16.24
CA GLY A 37 -8.99 -0.75 15.33
C GLY A 37 -7.55 -0.36 15.68
N LYS A 38 -7.10 -0.52 16.94
CA LYS A 38 -5.69 -0.35 17.30
C LYS A 38 -4.84 -1.51 16.76
N VAL A 39 -5.30 -2.75 16.91
CA VAL A 39 -4.61 -3.95 16.41
C VAL A 39 -4.45 -3.89 14.89
N VAL A 40 -5.53 -3.59 14.16
CA VAL A 40 -5.47 -3.46 12.69
C VAL A 40 -4.56 -2.30 12.27
N PHE A 41 -4.54 -1.21 13.04
CA PHE A 41 -3.63 -0.09 12.77
C PHE A 41 -2.16 -0.42 13.05
N GLU A 42 -1.85 -1.23 14.07
CA GLU A 42 -0.48 -1.71 14.32
C GLU A 42 0.01 -2.63 13.20
N ARG A 43 -0.86 -3.47 12.63
CA ARG A 43 -0.54 -4.24 11.42
C ARG A 43 -0.25 -3.34 10.23
N TYR A 44 -1.04 -2.29 10.03
CA TYR A 44 -0.78 -1.29 8.99
C TYR A 44 0.55 -0.58 9.18
N ASP A 45 0.88 -0.15 10.40
CA ASP A 45 2.18 0.45 10.71
C ASP A 45 3.33 -0.54 10.44
N SER A 46 3.15 -1.81 10.80
CA SER A 46 4.12 -2.87 10.51
C SER A 46 4.35 -3.06 9.01
N VAL A 47 3.29 -3.07 8.19
CA VAL A 47 3.42 -3.10 6.72
C VAL A 47 4.17 -1.87 6.23
N SER A 48 3.81 -0.67 6.72
CA SER A 48 4.47 0.57 6.33
C SER A 48 5.96 0.57 6.66
N GLU A 49 6.36 0.07 7.83
CA GLU A 49 7.77 -0.05 8.23
C GLU A 49 8.54 -1.00 7.31
N LYS A 50 7.96 -2.16 6.96
CA LYS A 50 8.59 -3.11 6.04
C LYS A 50 8.82 -2.49 4.66
N VAL A 51 7.84 -1.76 4.11
CA VAL A 51 7.98 -1.09 2.81
C VAL A 51 9.03 0.02 2.88
N ILE A 52 9.07 0.81 3.95
CA ILE A 52 10.08 1.87 4.16
C ILE A 52 11.49 1.26 4.25
N ASN A 53 11.65 0.18 5.00
CA ASN A 53 12.94 -0.51 5.12
C ASN A 53 13.39 -1.08 3.78
N LEU A 54 12.46 -1.64 3.00
CA LEU A 54 12.74 -2.12 1.65
C LEU A 54 13.22 -0.97 0.75
N LEU A 55 12.51 0.16 0.75
CA LEU A 55 12.90 1.36 -0.01
C LEU A 55 14.29 1.88 0.40
N ALA A 56 14.61 1.87 1.69
CA ALA A 56 15.90 2.32 2.19
C ALA A 56 17.08 1.44 1.73
N GLY A 57 16.82 0.16 1.42
CA GLY A 57 17.78 -0.77 0.87
C GLY A 57 18.00 -0.67 -0.65
N ILE A 58 17.18 0.11 -1.36
CA ILE A 58 17.34 0.33 -2.81
C ILE A 58 18.48 1.33 -3.03
N ASP A 59 19.59 0.83 -3.57
CA ASP A 59 20.75 1.67 -3.89
C ASP A 59 20.41 2.65 -5.02
N LYS A 60 20.85 3.91 -4.88
CA LYS A 60 20.47 5.03 -5.76
C LYS A 60 21.21 5.01 -7.11
N GLY A 61 21.97 3.95 -7.39
CA GLY A 61 22.56 3.68 -8.69
C GLY A 61 21.45 3.57 -9.73
N LYS A 62 21.55 4.36 -10.78
CA LYS A 62 20.51 4.64 -11.79
C LYS A 62 20.03 3.45 -12.62
N GLU A 63 20.31 2.22 -12.22
CA GLU A 63 20.01 1.04 -13.02
C GLU A 63 18.68 0.44 -12.57
N GLU A 64 17.73 0.49 -13.49
CA GLU A 64 16.61 -0.45 -13.57
C GLU A 64 15.54 -0.34 -12.48
N LEU A 65 15.02 0.88 -12.27
CA LEU A 65 13.85 1.16 -11.41
C LEU A 65 12.60 0.32 -11.72
N GLU A 66 12.48 -0.14 -12.96
CA GLU A 66 11.33 -0.92 -13.44
C GLU A 66 11.62 -2.42 -13.59
N SER A 67 12.88 -2.82 -13.83
CA SER A 67 13.25 -4.20 -14.18
C SER A 67 13.87 -4.99 -13.03
N ILE A 68 14.34 -4.35 -11.96
CA ILE A 68 14.69 -5.04 -10.72
C ILE A 68 13.46 -5.07 -9.82
N THR A 69 13.05 -6.29 -9.45
CA THR A 69 12.04 -6.53 -8.42
C THR A 69 12.69 -6.88 -7.08
N TYR A 70 12.11 -6.36 -6.02
CA TYR A 70 12.48 -6.60 -4.64
C TYR A 70 11.35 -7.33 -3.94
N GLU A 71 11.71 -8.15 -2.96
CA GLU A 71 10.78 -9.00 -2.25
C GLU A 71 10.31 -8.33 -0.96
N LEU A 72 8.99 -8.13 -0.86
CA LEU A 72 8.33 -7.70 0.37
C LEU A 72 7.71 -8.92 1.05
N GLU A 73 8.29 -9.33 2.17
CA GLU A 73 7.78 -10.43 2.99
C GLU A 73 6.66 -9.96 3.92
N LEU A 74 5.46 -10.52 3.75
CA LEU A 74 4.29 -10.23 4.56
C LEU A 74 3.68 -11.53 5.11
N ASP A 75 3.20 -11.50 6.35
CA ASP A 75 2.29 -12.54 6.86
C ASP A 75 0.87 -12.34 6.31
N ASP A 76 -0.01 -13.33 6.55
CA ASP A 76 -1.37 -13.31 6.00
C ASP A 76 -2.20 -12.11 6.50
N GLU A 77 -2.04 -11.73 7.77
CA GLU A 77 -2.77 -10.60 8.36
C GLU A 77 -2.29 -9.26 7.78
N GLN A 78 -1.00 -9.14 7.50
CA GLN A 78 -0.38 -8.00 6.84
C GLN A 78 -0.84 -7.88 5.38
N VAL A 79 -0.91 -9.01 4.66
CA VAL A 79 -1.44 -9.06 3.29
C VAL A 79 -2.90 -8.58 3.27
N ASP A 80 -3.73 -9.09 4.16
CA ASP A 80 -5.14 -8.70 4.21
C ASP A 80 -5.33 -7.24 4.62
N THR A 81 -4.49 -6.74 5.53
CA THR A 81 -4.47 -5.32 5.88
C THR A 81 -4.10 -4.44 4.68
N LEU A 82 -3.09 -4.84 3.91
CA LEU A 82 -2.64 -4.11 2.73
C LEU A 82 -3.69 -4.14 1.61
N LYS A 83 -4.34 -5.28 1.38
CA LYS A 83 -5.49 -5.39 0.45
C LYS A 83 -6.63 -4.46 0.86
N ALA A 84 -7.03 -4.50 2.14
CA ALA A 84 -8.13 -3.68 2.64
C ALA A 84 -7.81 -2.18 2.49
N PHE A 85 -6.56 -1.78 2.76
CA PHE A 85 -6.10 -0.43 2.51
C PHE A 85 -6.21 -0.05 1.02
N LEU A 86 -5.65 -0.85 0.11
CA LEU A 86 -5.63 -0.52 -1.31
C LEU A 86 -7.03 -0.52 -1.93
N ASP A 87 -7.90 -1.44 -1.55
CA ASP A 87 -9.30 -1.46 -2.01
C ASP A 87 -10.05 -0.21 -1.54
N TRP A 88 -9.87 0.19 -0.28
CA TRP A 88 -10.47 1.42 0.24
C TRP A 88 -9.88 2.66 -0.44
N TYR A 89 -8.56 2.71 -0.59
CA TYR A 89 -7.85 3.88 -1.11
C TYR A 89 -8.15 4.10 -2.59
N SER A 90 -8.12 3.03 -3.40
CA SER A 90 -8.48 3.07 -4.82
C SER A 90 -9.91 3.55 -5.03
N LYS A 91 -10.87 3.07 -4.22
CA LYS A 91 -12.26 3.58 -4.25
C LYS A 91 -12.33 5.06 -3.89
N SER A 92 -11.64 5.47 -2.82
CA SER A 92 -11.62 6.85 -2.35
C SER A 92 -11.02 7.81 -3.39
N LEU A 93 -10.00 7.36 -4.13
CA LEU A 93 -9.40 8.13 -5.23
C LEU A 93 -10.31 8.19 -6.45
N LEU A 94 -10.94 7.07 -6.83
CA LEU A 94 -11.92 7.04 -7.93
C LEU A 94 -13.08 7.99 -7.67
N GLU A 95 -13.63 7.99 -6.45
CA GLU A 95 -14.68 8.93 -6.05
C GLU A 95 -14.21 10.40 -6.18
N GLN A 96 -12.98 10.71 -5.78
CA GLN A 96 -12.41 12.05 -5.94
C GLN A 96 -12.19 12.43 -7.40
N THR A 97 -11.69 11.51 -8.24
CA THR A 97 -11.52 11.73 -9.68
C THR A 97 -12.86 11.98 -10.38
N VAL A 98 -13.89 11.19 -10.07
CA VAL A 98 -15.24 11.38 -10.62
C VAL A 98 -15.82 12.73 -10.19
N ASN A 99 -15.63 13.11 -8.92
CA ASN A 99 -16.18 14.35 -8.38
C ASN A 99 -15.44 15.62 -8.83
N THR A 100 -14.14 15.52 -9.16
CA THR A 100 -13.30 16.67 -9.53
C THR A 100 -12.99 16.77 -11.02
N GLY A 101 -13.25 15.71 -11.79
CA GLY A 101 -12.90 15.62 -13.22
C GLY A 101 -11.40 15.48 -13.50
N VAL A 102 -10.56 15.35 -12.47
CA VAL A 102 -9.10 15.25 -12.59
C VAL A 102 -8.70 13.80 -12.83
N LYS A 103 -8.09 13.52 -13.98
CA LYS A 103 -7.42 12.23 -14.24
C LYS A 103 -6.17 12.13 -13.38
N ILE A 104 -6.09 11.12 -12.54
CA ILE A 104 -4.96 10.86 -11.65
C ILE A 104 -4.14 9.72 -12.27
N PRO A 105 -2.96 9.98 -12.87
CA PRO A 105 -2.09 8.94 -13.44
C PRO A 105 -1.67 7.89 -12.40
N GLU A 106 -1.57 8.26 -11.12
CA GLU A 106 -1.25 7.33 -10.03
C GLU A 106 -2.33 6.25 -9.79
N LEU A 107 -3.56 6.42 -10.30
CA LEU A 107 -4.61 5.40 -10.18
C LEU A 107 -4.25 4.10 -10.91
N THR A 108 -3.58 4.18 -12.06
CA THR A 108 -3.17 2.98 -12.81
C THR A 108 -2.19 2.14 -11.98
N LEU A 109 -1.17 2.78 -11.40
CA LEU A 109 -0.17 2.09 -10.57
C LEU A 109 -0.80 1.46 -9.31
N LEU A 110 -1.75 2.15 -8.67
CA LEU A 110 -2.46 1.61 -7.49
C LEU A 110 -3.38 0.44 -7.85
N VAL A 111 -4.02 0.49 -9.02
CA VAL A 111 -4.81 -0.62 -9.55
C VAL A 111 -3.92 -1.82 -9.86
N ASP A 112 -2.78 -1.61 -10.50
CA ASP A 112 -1.81 -2.67 -10.81
C ASP A 112 -1.27 -3.32 -9.53
N LEU A 113 -0.91 -2.52 -8.52
CA LEU A 113 -0.55 -3.00 -7.19
C LEU A 113 -1.67 -3.82 -6.54
N THR A 114 -2.92 -3.36 -6.63
CA THR A 114 -4.09 -4.06 -6.08
C THR A 114 -4.28 -5.42 -6.77
N VAL A 115 -4.11 -5.48 -8.09
CA VAL A 115 -4.20 -6.73 -8.87
C VAL A 115 -3.07 -7.68 -8.47
N LYS A 116 -1.83 -7.19 -8.39
CA LYS A 116 -0.65 -7.99 -8.02
C LYS A 116 -0.85 -8.64 -6.66
N ILE A 117 -1.26 -7.88 -5.65
CA ILE A 117 -1.49 -8.40 -4.29
C ILE A 117 -2.65 -9.42 -4.24
N LYS A 118 -3.68 -9.25 -5.08
CA LYS A 118 -4.77 -10.23 -5.19
C LYS A 118 -4.31 -11.56 -5.80
N THR A 119 -3.33 -11.53 -6.71
CA THR A 119 -2.80 -12.74 -7.37
C THR A 119 -1.83 -13.55 -6.51
N VAL A 120 -1.10 -12.93 -5.59
CA VAL A 120 -0.18 -13.65 -4.67
C VAL A 120 -0.95 -14.44 -3.59
N ALA A 121 -2.21 -14.07 -3.32
CA ALA A 121 -3.03 -14.65 -2.25
C ALA A 121 -3.98 -15.79 -2.69
N ALA A 122 -3.90 -16.23 -3.94
CA ALA A 122 -4.71 -17.30 -4.52
C ALA A 122 -3.89 -18.60 -4.60
#